data_AF-A0AAV4JTQ8-F1
#
_entry.id   AF-A0AAV4JTQ8-F1
#
_cell.length_a   1.000
_cell.length_b   1.000
_cell.length_c   1.000
_cell.angle_alpha   90.00
_cell.angle_beta   90.00
_cell.angle_gamma   90.00
#
_symmetry.space_group_name_H-M   'P 1'
#
loop_
_entity.id
_entity.type
_entity.pdbx_description
1 polymer ?
#
loop_
_entity_poly.entity_id
_entity_poly.type
_entity_poly.pdbx_seq_one_letter_code
_entity_poly.pdbx_strand_id
1 'polypeptide(L)'
;MGKTQTKKEIADKYGIPANTLSTILKNREKLEKMASTSSVNMGKKRMRLSKVEDIDEGLLTWFKQSRSLGAPINRPILMEKAGELAKELGISFVPCSGWLGRFKR
;
A
#
# COMPACT_ATOMS: atom_id res chain seq x y z
N MET A 1 4.58 31.02 28.08
CA MET A 1 3.33 30.57 27.41
C MET A 1 3.64 30.33 25.94
N GLY A 2 3.87 29.08 25.52
CA GLY A 2 4.18 28.78 24.12
C GLY A 2 2.99 29.15 23.22
N LYS A 3 3.22 29.93 22.17
CA LYS A 3 2.17 30.27 21.20
C LYS A 3 1.64 28.99 20.56
N THR A 4 0.38 28.66 20.82
CA THR A 4 -0.33 27.62 20.09
C THR A 4 -0.61 28.14 18.68
N GLN A 5 0.06 27.60 17.67
CA GLN A 5 -0.24 27.93 16.28
C GLN A 5 -1.65 27.44 15.93
N THR A 6 -2.42 28.32 15.31
CA THR A 6 -3.74 28.00 14.78
C THR A 6 -3.61 27.16 13.51
N LYS A 7 -4.63 26.35 13.21
CA LYS A 7 -4.67 25.55 11.96
C LYS A 7 -4.56 26.44 10.72
N LYS A 8 -5.05 27.67 10.79
CA LYS A 8 -4.98 28.64 9.68
C LYS A 8 -3.53 29.07 9.42
N GLU A 9 -2.80 29.46 10.46
CA GLU A 9 -1.38 29.83 10.35
C GLU A 9 -0.53 28.68 9.80
N ILE A 10 -0.84 27.44 10.20
CA ILE A 10 -0.16 26.25 9.69
C ILE A 10 -0.49 26.05 8.21
N ALA A 11 -1.76 26.16 7.82
CA ALA A 11 -2.20 25.98 6.44
C ALA A 11 -1.55 27.03 5.51
N ASP A 12 -1.55 28.30 5.94
CA ASP A 12 -0.95 29.41 5.21
C ASP A 12 0.57 29.23 5.07
N LYS A 13 1.27 28.80 6.14
CA LYS A 13 2.71 28.51 6.12
C LYS A 13 3.09 27.48 5.06
N TYR A 14 2.25 26.46 4.85
CA TYR A 14 2.51 25.40 3.87
C TYR A 14 1.80 25.63 2.52
N GLY A 15 1.12 26.76 2.33
CA GLY A 15 0.42 27.09 1.09
C GLY A 15 -0.70 26.11 0.74
N ILE A 16 -1.32 25.49 1.73
CA ILE A 16 -2.40 24.51 1.54
C ILE A 16 -3.75 25.05 2.04
N PRO A 17 -4.87 24.66 1.43
CA PRO A 17 -6.18 25.01 1.98
C PRO A 17 -6.38 24.42 3.38
N ALA A 18 -7.07 25.15 4.26
CA ALA A 18 -7.36 24.69 5.62
C ALA A 18 -8.15 23.34 5.66
N ASN A 19 -8.95 23.05 4.61
CA ASN A 19 -9.65 21.77 4.46
C ASN A 19 -8.68 20.59 4.22
N THR A 20 -7.56 20.86 3.56
CA THR A 20 -6.54 19.89 3.18
C THR A 20 -5.71 19.57 4.40
N LEU A 21 -5.29 20.61 5.14
CA LEU A 21 -4.66 20.42 6.45
C LEU A 21 -5.56 19.61 7.39
N SER A 22 -6.86 19.93 7.44
CA SER A 22 -7.81 19.18 8.28
C SER A 22 -7.92 17.71 7.87
N THR A 23 -7.92 17.41 6.57
CA THR A 23 -7.94 16.04 6.05
C THR A 23 -6.64 15.28 6.36
N ILE A 24 -5.49 15.95 6.24
CA ILE A 24 -4.18 15.39 6.61
C ILE A 24 -4.16 15.03 8.09
N LEU A 25 -4.58 15.96 8.96
CA LEU A 25 -4.62 15.74 10.40
C LEU A 25 -5.59 14.62 10.79
N LYS A 26 -6.76 14.53 10.14
CA LYS A 26 -7.72 13.42 10.36
C LYS A 26 -7.15 12.05 9.99
N ASN A 27 -6.29 11.99 8.98
CA ASN A 27 -5.69 10.74 8.49
C ASN A 27 -4.26 10.52 9.03
N ARG A 28 -3.81 11.31 10.00
CA ARG A 28 -2.42 11.33 10.50
C ARG A 28 -1.90 9.95 10.84
N GLU A 29 -2.62 9.18 11.66
CA GLU A 29 -2.19 7.85 12.11
C GLU A 29 -1.97 6.89 10.94
N LYS A 30 -2.86 6.90 9.94
CA LYS A 30 -2.72 6.08 8.74
C LYS A 30 -1.51 6.50 7.90
N LEU A 31 -1.26 7.80 7.79
CA LEU A 31 -0.10 8.34 7.07
C LEU A 31 1.21 7.97 7.79
N GLU A 32 1.26 8.07 9.11
CA GLU A 32 2.42 7.70 9.93
C GLU A 32 2.72 6.19 9.86
N LYS A 33 1.70 5.34 9.94
CA LYS A 33 1.84 3.88 9.77
C LYS A 33 2.41 3.52 8.39
N MET A 34 1.91 4.13 7.32
CA MET A 34 2.46 3.89 5.98
C MET A 34 3.92 4.34 5.84
N ALA A 35 4.26 5.51 6.40
CA ALA A 35 5.62 6.04 6.36
C ALA A 35 6.63 5.12 7.07
N SER A 36 6.18 4.36 8.07
CA SER A 36 7.02 3.44 8.83
C SER A 36 7.04 2.00 8.28
N THR A 37 6.01 1.57 7.53
CA THR A 37 5.91 0.19 7.03
C THR A 37 6.57 -0.02 5.66
N SER A 38 6.67 1.03 4.83
CA SER A 38 7.29 0.93 3.50
C SER A 38 8.75 1.40 3.55
N SER A 39 9.70 0.55 3.13
CA SER A 39 11.01 1.03 2.68
C SER A 39 10.76 2.09 1.61
N VAL A 40 11.13 3.32 1.93
CA VAL A 40 10.42 4.51 1.50
C VAL A 40 10.47 4.71 -0.01
N ASN A 41 9.35 4.46 -0.69
CA ASN A 41 9.11 5.00 -2.02
C ASN A 41 8.43 6.37 -1.82
N MET A 42 9.24 7.42 -1.55
CA MET A 42 8.80 8.80 -1.28
C MET A 42 7.88 9.40 -2.36
N GLY A 43 7.75 8.75 -3.52
CA GLY A 43 6.88 9.17 -4.62
C GLY A 43 5.40 8.77 -4.52
N LYS A 44 5.00 7.89 -3.58
CA LYS A 44 3.59 7.45 -3.49
C LYS A 44 2.72 8.51 -2.81
N LYS A 45 1.92 9.24 -3.61
CA LYS A 45 0.97 10.27 -3.14
C LYS A 45 -0.46 9.77 -2.93
N ARG A 46 -0.77 8.53 -3.33
CA ARG A 46 -2.11 7.96 -3.27
C ARG A 46 -2.11 6.68 -2.47
N MET A 47 -2.94 6.65 -1.42
CA MET A 47 -3.31 5.43 -0.73
C MET A 47 -4.30 4.69 -1.62
N ARG A 48 -3.92 3.52 -2.11
CA ARG A 48 -4.90 2.49 -2.44
C ARG A 48 -5.02 1.63 -1.18
N LEU A 49 -6.26 1.32 -0.82
CA LEU A 49 -6.63 0.31 0.16
C LEU A 49 -7.46 -0.69 -0.63
N SER A 50 -6.88 -1.25 -1.68
CA SER A 50 -7.58 -2.25 -2.46
C SER A 50 -7.41 -3.59 -1.75
N LYS A 51 -8.48 -4.37 -1.66
CA LYS A 51 -8.44 -5.78 -1.26
C LYS A 51 -7.39 -6.60 -2.04
N VAL A 52 -6.99 -6.11 -3.21
CA VAL A 52 -5.94 -6.70 -4.04
C VAL A 52 -4.53 -6.43 -3.50
N GLU A 53 -4.31 -5.36 -2.72
CA GLU A 53 -3.01 -5.10 -2.07
C GLU A 53 -2.69 -6.14 -0.99
N ASP A 54 -3.69 -6.61 -0.24
CA ASP A 54 -3.49 -7.70 0.72
C ASP A 54 -3.03 -8.99 0.01
N ILE A 55 -3.58 -9.25 -1.19
CA ILE A 55 -3.14 -10.36 -2.05
C ILE A 55 -1.72 -10.11 -2.57
N ASP A 56 -1.42 -8.90 -3.04
CA ASP A 56 -0.08 -8.54 -3.54
C ASP A 56 0.99 -8.68 -2.44
N GLU A 57 0.72 -8.22 -1.22
CA GLU A 57 1.64 -8.32 -0.08
C GLU A 57 1.86 -9.77 0.36
N GLY A 58 0.77 -10.55 0.49
CA GLY A 58 0.84 -11.98 0.80
C GLY A 58 1.63 -12.75 -0.27
N LEU A 59 1.36 -12.46 -1.54
CA LEU A 59 2.02 -13.10 -2.67
C LEU A 59 3.51 -12.74 -2.75
N LEU A 60 3.87 -11.49 -2.48
CA LEU A 60 5.26 -11.04 -2.45
C LEU A 60 6.04 -11.73 -1.31
N THR A 61 5.41 -11.87 -0.15
CA THR A 61 6.01 -12.55 1.01
C THR A 61 6.27 -14.02 0.70
N TRP A 62 5.25 -14.73 0.20
CA TRP A 62 5.39 -16.11 -0.25
C TRP A 62 6.46 -16.25 -1.34
N PHE A 63 6.46 -15.37 -2.34
CA PHE A 63 7.43 -15.43 -3.45
C PHE A 63 8.87 -15.33 -2.95
N LYS A 64 9.15 -14.43 -2.00
CA LYS A 64 10.48 -14.28 -1.39
C LYS A 64 10.90 -15.56 -0.66
N GLN A 65 10.00 -16.16 0.13
CA GLN A 65 10.26 -17.40 0.86
C GLN A 65 10.51 -18.57 -0.10
N SER A 66 9.67 -18.73 -1.11
CA SER A 66 9.83 -19.79 -2.11
C SER A 66 11.13 -19.62 -2.92
N ARG A 67 11.54 -18.38 -3.22
CA ARG A 67 12.84 -18.12 -3.85
C ARG A 67 14.03 -18.41 -2.93
N SER A 68 13.96 -18.11 -1.63
CA SER A 68 15.02 -18.48 -0.69
C SER A 68 15.18 -19.99 -0.55
N LEU A 69 14.14 -20.76 -0.83
CA LEU A 69 14.16 -22.23 -0.88
C LEU A 69 14.62 -22.79 -2.24
N GLY A 70 15.01 -21.94 -3.19
CA GLY A 70 15.47 -22.36 -4.53
C GLY A 70 14.37 -22.80 -5.48
N ALA A 71 13.09 -22.57 -5.15
CA ALA A 71 11.98 -23.00 -6.00
C ALA A 71 11.91 -22.19 -7.31
N PRO A 72 11.77 -22.85 -8.48
CA PRO A 72 11.54 -22.17 -9.75
C PRO A 72 10.07 -21.71 -9.84
N ILE A 73 9.83 -20.42 -9.62
CA ILE A 73 8.49 -19.84 -9.72
C ILE A 73 8.29 -19.23 -11.10
N ASN A 74 7.39 -19.83 -11.89
CA ASN A 74 6.98 -19.36 -13.20
C ASN A 74 5.65 -18.58 -13.13
N ARG A 75 5.15 -18.09 -14.29
CA ARG A 75 3.93 -17.27 -14.34
C ARG A 75 2.67 -18.03 -13.89
N PRO A 76 2.40 -19.26 -14.38
CA PRO A 76 1.26 -20.04 -13.90
C PRO A 76 1.23 -20.26 -12.38
N ILE A 77 2.35 -20.68 -11.79
CA ILE A 77 2.44 -20.93 -10.33
C ILE A 77 2.12 -19.64 -9.56
N LEU A 78 2.65 -18.51 -10.02
CA LEU A 78 2.41 -17.22 -9.39
C LEU A 78 0.94 -16.77 -9.47
N MET A 79 0.26 -17.07 -10.59
CA MET A 79 -1.17 -16.79 -10.75
C MET A 79 -2.03 -17.72 -9.89
N GLU A 80 -1.70 -19.01 -9.85
CA GLU A 80 -2.39 -20.00 -9.00
C GLU A 80 -2.32 -19.58 -7.53
N LYS A 81 -1.12 -19.23 -7.04
CA LYS A 81 -0.95 -18.81 -5.65
C LYS A 81 -1.70 -17.53 -5.31
N ALA A 82 -1.79 -16.59 -6.25
CA ALA A 82 -2.59 -15.37 -6.07
C ALA A 82 -4.09 -15.69 -5.94
N GLY A 83 -4.57 -16.68 -6.67
CA GLY A 83 -5.94 -17.18 -6.56
C GLY A 83 -6.22 -17.90 -5.23
N GLU A 84 -5.25 -18.66 -4.73
CA GLU A 84 -5.33 -19.27 -3.39
C GLU A 84 -5.42 -18.20 -2.30
N LEU A 85 -4.52 -17.21 -2.31
CA LEU A 85 -4.54 -16.11 -1.35
C LEU A 85 -5.86 -15.32 -1.40
N ALA A 86 -6.41 -15.11 -2.59
CA ALA A 86 -7.73 -14.48 -2.73
C ALA A 86 -8.84 -15.27 -2.04
N LYS A 87 -8.83 -16.60 -2.17
CA LYS A 87 -9.80 -17.49 -1.51
C LYS A 87 -9.61 -17.45 0.01
N GLU A 88 -8.37 -17.56 0.48
CA GLU A 88 -8.04 -17.51 1.91
C GLU A 88 -8.49 -16.20 2.57
N LEU A 89 -8.38 -15.08 1.85
CA LEU A 89 -8.80 -13.77 2.32
C LEU A 89 -10.29 -13.46 2.07
N GLY A 90 -11.03 -14.34 1.41
CA GLY A 90 -12.44 -14.13 1.05
C GLY A 90 -12.66 -12.98 0.05
N ILE A 91 -11.67 -12.71 -0.81
CA ILE A 91 -11.67 -11.61 -1.76
C ILE A 91 -12.08 -12.15 -3.13
N SER A 92 -13.13 -11.56 -3.72
CA SER A 92 -13.50 -11.84 -5.11
C SER A 92 -12.45 -11.24 -6.05
N PHE A 93 -11.45 -12.05 -6.39
CA PHE A 93 -10.34 -11.67 -7.24
C PHE A 93 -9.99 -12.83 -8.18
N VAL A 94 -9.84 -12.49 -9.47
CA VAL A 94 -9.41 -13.43 -10.50
C VAL A 94 -8.06 -12.95 -11.03
N PRO A 95 -6.97 -13.71 -10.79
CA PRO A 95 -5.65 -13.37 -11.32
C PRO A 95 -5.71 -13.29 -12.85
N CYS A 96 -5.30 -12.15 -13.42
CA CYS A 96 -5.29 -11.95 -14.86
C CYS A 96 -3.92 -11.45 -15.35
N SER A 97 -3.68 -11.58 -16.66
CA SER A 97 -2.41 -11.16 -17.28
C SER A 97 -2.09 -9.68 -17.04
N GLY A 98 -3.10 -8.81 -17.09
CA GLY A 98 -2.96 -7.38 -16.85
C GLY A 98 -2.60 -7.03 -15.40
N TRP A 99 -3.18 -7.73 -14.42
CA TRP A 99 -2.79 -7.58 -13.02
C TRP A 99 -1.36 -8.12 -12.79
N LEU A 100 -1.03 -9.29 -13.33
CA LEU A 100 0.30 -9.87 -13.16
C LEU A 100 1.41 -8.95 -13.70
N GLY A 101 1.15 -8.25 -14.81
CA GLY A 101 2.07 -7.25 -15.35
C GLY A 101 2.31 -6.07 -14.41
N ARG A 102 1.31 -5.68 -13.61
CA ARG A 102 1.43 -4.64 -12.57
C ARG A 102 2.15 -5.17 -11.34
N PHE A 103 1.83 -6.39 -10.90
CA PHE A 103 2.45 -7.04 -9.75
C PHE A 103 3.98 -7.20 -9.91
N LYS A 104 4.44 -7.47 -11.14
CA LYS A 104 5.88 -7.66 -11.44
C LYS A 104 6.69 -6.38 -11.62
N ARG A 105 6.05 -5.21 -11.63
CA ARG A 105 6.68 -3.93 -11.94
C ARG A 105 7.26 -3.28 -10.70
#